data_AF-A0A267FQA4-F1
#
_entry.id   AF-A0A267FQA4-F1
#
_cell.length_a   1.000
_cell.length_b   1.000
_cell.length_c   1.000
_cell.angle_alpha   90.00
_cell.angle_beta   90.00
_cell.angle_gamma   90.00
#
_symmetry.space_group_name_H-M   'P 1'
#
loop_
_entity.id
_entity.type
_entity.pdbx_description
1 polymer ?
#
loop_
_entity_poly.entity_id
_entity_poly.type
_entity_poly.pdbx_seq_one_letter_code
_entity_poly.pdbx_strand_id
1 'polypeptide(L)'
;YISVVTSSPAYQQVQEALASVASYLGINKGDAAAAAGISTTAATAMVASNGRGGASRWAALNTPETRRLLLSLAGTGLSVLVAWLVLRRLLSELADPASKDHAAAKQAAARILRAIGADPSVRLTDYELVLAADLVDPAGLDATWADIGGLDEAIAELRESVVLPLRHPDWPSAAACCSRPKVCCCTGRLAAARLS
;
A
#
# COMPACT_ATOMS: atom_id res chain seq x y z
N TYR A 1 -42.42 -6.73 5.61
CA TYR A 1 -41.00 -7.03 5.31
C TYR A 1 -40.24 -7.48 6.56
N ILE A 2 -40.28 -6.72 7.66
CA ILE A 2 -39.58 -7.09 8.91
C ILE A 2 -40.12 -8.41 9.53
N SER A 3 -41.44 -8.65 9.49
CA SER A 3 -42.05 -9.88 10.02
C SER A 3 -41.60 -11.18 9.32
N VAL A 4 -41.21 -11.09 8.05
CA VAL A 4 -40.72 -12.24 7.26
C VAL A 4 -39.25 -12.53 7.59
N VAL A 5 -38.47 -11.49 7.91
CA VAL A 5 -37.06 -11.63 8.33
C VAL A 5 -36.97 -12.26 9.71
N THR A 6 -37.87 -11.91 10.64
CA THR A 6 -37.89 -12.45 12.00
C THR A 6 -38.43 -13.88 12.09
N SER A 7 -39.20 -14.33 11.10
CA SER A 7 -39.70 -15.71 11.01
C SER A 7 -38.77 -16.64 10.21
N SER A 8 -37.66 -16.13 9.68
CA SER A 8 -36.68 -16.94 8.95
C SER A 8 -35.94 -17.87 9.90
N PRO A 9 -35.82 -19.18 9.60
CA PRO A 9 -35.10 -20.13 10.46
C PRO A 9 -33.62 -19.76 10.63
N ALA A 10 -33.02 -19.09 9.64
CA ALA A 10 -31.65 -18.59 9.72
C ALA A 10 -31.51 -17.45 10.77
N TYR A 11 -32.54 -16.62 10.94
CA TYR A 11 -32.53 -15.57 11.95
C TYR A 11 -32.62 -16.15 13.37
N GLN A 12 -33.42 -17.22 13.55
CA GLN A 12 -33.51 -17.91 14.83
C GLN A 12 -32.19 -18.60 15.23
N GLN A 13 -31.50 -19.25 14.29
CA GLN A 13 -30.19 -19.85 14.56
C GLN A 13 -29.13 -18.83 15.00
N VAL A 14 -29.13 -17.63 14.40
CA VAL A 14 -28.20 -16.56 14.78
C VAL A 14 -28.51 -16.03 16.19
N GLN A 15 -29.78 -15.94 16.58
CA GLN A 15 -30.18 -15.53 17.93
C GLN A 15 -29.76 -16.55 19.01
N GLU A 16 -29.87 -17.85 18.72
CA GLU A 16 -29.42 -18.90 19.64
C GLU A 16 -27.89 -18.94 19.78
N ALA A 17 -27.15 -18.76 18.68
CA ALA A 17 -25.69 -18.69 18.71
C ALA A 17 -25.18 -17.47 19.49
N LEU A 18 -25.86 -16.33 19.39
CA LEU A 18 -25.51 -15.14 20.18
C LEU A 18 -25.82 -15.34 21.67
N ALA A 19 -26.90 -16.05 22.00
CA ALA A 19 -27.23 -16.38 23.39
C ALA A 19 -26.20 -17.31 24.05
N SER A 20 -25.64 -18.27 23.30
CA SER A 20 -24.60 -19.17 23.82
C SER A 20 -23.27 -18.43 24.05
N VAL A 21 -22.86 -17.55 23.13
CA VAL A 21 -21.68 -16.70 23.29
C VAL A 21 -21.81 -15.74 24.47
N ALA A 22 -23.00 -15.19 24.70
CA ALA A 22 -23.27 -14.31 25.85
C ALA A 22 -23.13 -15.04 27.19
N SER A 23 -23.53 -16.33 27.26
CA SER A 23 -23.35 -17.16 28.46
C SER A 23 -21.88 -17.48 28.74
N TYR A 24 -21.08 -17.66 27.68
CA TYR A 24 -19.64 -17.94 27.78
C TYR A 24 -18.83 -16.73 28.27
N LEU A 25 -19.26 -15.51 27.92
CA LEU A 25 -18.62 -14.27 28.34
C LEU A 25 -19.08 -13.76 29.72
N GLY A 26 -19.95 -14.50 30.41
CA GLY A 26 -20.39 -14.17 31.77
C GLY A 26 -21.17 -12.85 31.87
N ILE A 27 -21.83 -12.43 30.78
CA ILE A 27 -22.64 -11.21 30.76
C ILE A 27 -24.02 -11.53 31.36
N ASN A 28 -24.32 -10.98 32.53
CA ASN A 28 -25.61 -11.16 33.18
C ASN A 28 -26.75 -10.70 32.25
N LYS A 29 -27.89 -11.41 32.24
CA LYS A 29 -29.04 -11.11 31.36
C LYS A 29 -29.55 -9.66 31.47
N GLY A 30 -29.29 -8.98 32.59
CA GLY A 30 -29.58 -7.55 32.77
C GLY A 30 -28.66 -6.62 31.96
N ASP A 31 -27.39 -6.97 31.81
CA ASP A 31 -26.38 -6.17 31.09
C ASP A 31 -26.35 -6.53 29.59
N ALA A 32 -26.67 -7.79 29.25
CA ALA A 32 -26.90 -8.21 27.87
C ALA A 32 -28.20 -7.59 27.31
N ALA A 33 -29.22 -7.37 28.15
CA ALA A 33 -30.39 -6.58 27.78
C ALA A 33 -30.10 -5.07 27.69
N ALA A 34 -28.96 -4.57 28.19
CA ALA A 34 -28.50 -3.21 27.92
C ALA A 34 -27.73 -3.16 26.58
N ALA A 35 -26.86 -4.13 26.28
CA ALA A 35 -26.16 -4.21 24.99
C ALA A 35 -27.09 -4.58 23.81
N ALA A 36 -28.10 -5.43 24.03
CA ALA A 36 -29.17 -5.74 23.08
C ALA A 36 -30.37 -4.78 23.20
N GLY A 37 -30.58 -4.12 24.35
CA GLY A 37 -31.67 -3.16 24.55
C GLY A 37 -31.35 -1.74 24.10
N ILE A 38 -30.08 -1.41 23.85
CA ILE A 38 -29.72 -0.25 23.02
C ILE A 38 -30.26 -0.44 21.59
N SER A 39 -30.38 -1.68 21.09
CA SER A 39 -30.90 -1.95 19.74
C SER A 39 -32.35 -2.46 19.67
N THR A 40 -32.97 -2.97 20.75
CA THR A 40 -34.35 -3.52 20.68
C THR A 40 -35.35 -2.89 21.65
N THR A 41 -35.03 -2.57 22.90
CA THR A 41 -36.01 -1.90 23.80
C THR A 41 -36.08 -0.40 23.55
N ALA A 42 -34.93 0.26 23.33
CA ALA A 42 -34.89 1.65 22.87
C ALA A 42 -35.47 1.77 21.45
N ALA A 43 -35.13 0.86 20.54
CA ALA A 43 -35.68 0.88 19.18
C ALA A 43 -37.19 0.57 19.16
N THR A 44 -37.70 -0.35 19.99
CA THR A 44 -39.14 -0.65 20.05
C THR A 44 -39.92 0.42 20.81
N ALA A 45 -39.35 1.06 21.84
CA ALA A 45 -39.96 2.23 22.48
C ALA A 45 -39.94 3.49 21.59
N MET A 46 -38.90 3.64 20.75
CA MET A 46 -38.81 4.70 19.74
C MET A 46 -39.68 4.42 18.51
N VAL A 47 -39.92 3.15 18.16
CA VAL A 47 -40.80 2.75 17.05
C VAL A 47 -42.26 2.66 17.46
N ALA A 48 -42.58 2.32 18.72
CA ALA A 48 -43.94 2.32 19.24
C ALA A 48 -44.51 3.74 19.46
N SER A 49 -43.65 4.75 19.61
CA SER A 49 -44.06 6.16 19.64
C SER A 49 -44.12 6.82 18.25
N ASN A 50 -43.88 6.06 17.18
CA ASN A 50 -43.82 6.59 15.81
C ASN A 50 -45.17 6.59 15.07
N GLY A 51 -46.27 6.57 15.83
CA GLY A 51 -47.61 6.28 15.32
C GLY A 51 -48.65 7.39 15.45
N ARG A 52 -48.27 8.66 15.61
CA ARG A 52 -49.14 9.86 15.40
C ARG A 52 -48.40 11.12 15.83
N GLY A 53 -48.13 12.04 14.88
CA GLY A 53 -47.63 13.38 15.21
C GLY A 53 -46.21 13.67 14.74
N GLY A 54 -45.96 13.56 13.43
CA GLY A 54 -44.75 14.15 12.83
C GLY A 54 -44.76 15.68 13.01
N ALA A 55 -45.89 16.34 12.75
CA ALA A 55 -46.01 17.80 12.77
C ALA A 55 -45.84 18.45 14.16
N SER A 56 -46.28 17.80 15.24
CA SER A 56 -46.19 18.33 16.61
C SER A 56 -44.80 18.16 17.25
N ARG A 57 -44.02 17.17 16.81
CA ARG A 57 -42.63 16.96 17.26
C ARG A 57 -41.67 18.02 16.70
N TRP A 58 -41.85 18.43 15.44
CA TRP A 58 -41.10 19.56 14.86
C TRP A 58 -41.43 20.89 15.53
N ALA A 59 -42.67 21.06 16.02
CA ALA A 59 -43.08 22.25 16.77
C ALA A 59 -42.43 22.32 18.17
N ALA A 60 -42.24 21.16 18.84
CA ALA A 60 -41.55 21.06 20.13
C ALA A 60 -40.02 21.25 20.03
N LEU A 61 -39.43 20.97 18.86
CA LEU A 61 -38.00 21.16 18.55
C LEU A 61 -37.65 22.60 18.16
N ASN A 62 -38.64 23.50 18.05
CA ASN A 62 -38.44 24.90 17.64
C ASN A 62 -38.36 25.87 18.82
N THR A 63 -38.14 25.35 20.04
CA THR A 63 -37.91 26.20 21.22
C THR A 63 -36.50 26.81 21.17
N PRO A 64 -36.29 28.02 21.72
CA PRO A 64 -35.00 28.72 21.60
C PRO A 64 -33.84 27.96 22.26
N GLU A 65 -34.13 27.13 23.27
CA GLU A 65 -33.15 26.30 23.98
C GLU A 65 -32.78 25.03 23.19
N THR A 66 -33.76 24.34 22.61
CA THR A 66 -33.50 23.13 21.80
C THR A 66 -32.75 23.45 20.51
N ARG A 67 -33.03 24.60 19.89
CA ARG A 67 -32.29 25.08 18.71
C ARG A 67 -30.79 25.26 19.00
N ARG A 68 -30.42 25.76 20.19
CA ARG A 68 -29.01 25.93 20.58
C ARG A 68 -28.31 24.58 20.76
N LEU A 69 -28.98 23.62 21.40
CA LEU A 69 -28.46 22.26 21.60
C LEU A 69 -28.34 21.49 20.27
N LEU A 70 -29.29 21.67 19.36
CA LEU A 70 -29.24 21.05 18.03
C LEU A 70 -28.09 21.61 17.19
N LEU A 71 -27.90 22.94 17.20
CA LEU A 71 -26.79 23.56 16.49
C LEU A 71 -25.44 23.17 17.06
N SER A 72 -25.32 23.02 18.40
CA SER A 72 -24.06 22.57 19.01
C SER A 72 -23.75 21.10 18.72
N LEU A 73 -24.74 20.20 18.78
CA LEU A 73 -24.56 18.79 18.38
C LEU A 73 -24.22 18.64 16.89
N ALA A 74 -24.88 19.41 16.03
CA ALA A 74 -24.56 19.41 14.60
C ALA A 74 -23.13 19.92 14.35
N GLY A 75 -22.72 20.96 15.08
CA GLY A 75 -21.36 21.51 15.02
C GLY A 75 -20.28 20.51 15.48
N THR A 76 -20.48 19.85 16.62
CA THR A 76 -19.53 18.85 17.14
C THR A 76 -19.50 17.60 16.28
N GLY A 77 -20.64 17.17 15.75
CA GLY A 77 -20.70 16.06 14.80
C GLY A 77 -19.92 16.36 13.52
N LEU A 78 -20.06 17.57 12.98
CA LEU A 78 -19.36 17.99 11.78
C LEU A 78 -17.85 18.18 12.05
N SER A 79 -17.47 18.70 13.22
CA SER A 79 -16.05 18.84 13.59
C SER A 79 -15.35 17.49 13.78
N VAL A 80 -16.03 16.51 14.40
CA VAL A 80 -15.50 15.15 14.56
C VAL A 80 -15.39 14.45 13.21
N LEU A 81 -16.35 14.65 12.32
CA LEU A 81 -16.29 14.10 10.96
C LEU A 81 -15.11 14.66 10.17
N VAL A 82 -14.90 15.97 10.21
CA VAL A 82 -13.76 16.63 9.54
C VAL A 82 -12.45 16.14 10.15
N ALA A 83 -12.35 16.07 11.49
CA ALA A 83 -11.16 15.55 12.17
C ALA A 83 -10.87 14.09 11.79
N TRP A 84 -11.90 13.23 11.70
CA TRP A 84 -11.75 11.85 11.27
C TRP A 84 -11.30 11.72 9.82
N LEU A 85 -11.84 12.55 8.91
CA LEU A 85 -11.45 12.57 7.51
C LEU A 85 -10.00 13.04 7.32
N VAL A 86 -9.59 14.07 8.05
CA VAL A 86 -8.19 14.56 8.03
C VAL A 86 -7.26 13.52 8.63
N LEU A 87 -7.61 12.90 9.77
CA LEU A 87 -6.82 11.84 10.39
C LEU A 87 -6.68 10.63 9.46
N ARG A 88 -7.77 10.22 8.79
CA ARG A 88 -7.74 9.11 7.84
C ARG A 88 -6.88 9.41 6.61
N ARG A 89 -6.93 10.65 6.09
CA ARG A 89 -6.05 11.11 5.00
C ARG A 89 -4.58 11.09 5.41
N LEU A 90 -4.27 11.69 6.56
CA LEU A 90 -2.93 11.75 7.11
C LEU A 90 -2.36 10.34 7.38
N LEU A 91 -3.15 9.46 7.99
CA LEU A 91 -2.74 8.07 8.22
C LEU A 91 -2.49 7.31 6.91
N SER A 92 -3.26 7.58 5.85
CA SER A 92 -3.02 6.97 4.53
C SER A 92 -1.76 7.52 3.83
N GLU A 93 -1.33 8.74 4.15
CA GLU A 93 -0.09 9.32 3.63
C GLU A 93 1.15 8.83 4.39
N LEU A 94 1.03 8.54 5.69
CA LEU A 94 2.13 7.95 6.48
C LEU A 94 2.24 6.42 6.35
N ALA A 95 1.14 5.70 6.12
CA ALA A 95 1.15 4.25 6.03
C ALA A 95 1.88 3.73 4.78
N ASP A 96 1.91 4.52 3.70
CA ASP A 96 2.35 4.02 2.40
C ASP A 96 3.15 5.04 1.55
N PRO A 97 4.29 5.61 2.02
CA PRO A 97 5.25 6.20 1.08
C PRO A 97 5.84 5.11 0.17
N ALA A 98 6.09 3.92 0.72
CA ALA A 98 6.71 2.81 -0.01
C ALA A 98 5.84 2.28 -1.15
N SER A 99 4.52 2.12 -0.97
CA SER A 99 3.69 1.45 -1.98
C SER A 99 3.57 2.24 -3.30
N LYS A 100 3.54 3.58 -3.22
CA LYS A 100 3.53 4.47 -4.39
C LYS A 100 4.87 4.44 -5.12
N ASP A 101 5.97 4.45 -4.36
CA ASP A 101 7.32 4.38 -4.91
C ASP A 101 7.58 3.03 -5.59
N HIS A 102 7.10 1.92 -5.00
CA HIS A 102 7.17 0.59 -5.62
C HIS A 102 6.32 0.48 -6.88
N ALA A 103 5.13 1.09 -6.92
CA ALA A 103 4.29 1.09 -8.11
C ALA A 103 4.93 1.87 -9.27
N ALA A 104 5.51 3.04 -8.99
CA ALA A 104 6.25 3.83 -9.98
C ALA A 104 7.52 3.09 -10.47
N ALA A 105 8.27 2.48 -9.55
CA ALA A 105 9.47 1.69 -9.88
C ALA A 105 9.13 0.49 -10.77
N LYS A 106 8.03 -0.24 -10.49
CA LYS A 106 7.57 -1.34 -11.35
C LYS A 106 7.26 -0.90 -12.78
N GLN A 107 6.66 0.28 -12.96
CA GLN A 107 6.38 0.83 -14.29
C GLN A 107 7.64 1.27 -15.05
N ALA A 108 8.66 1.79 -14.34
CA ALA A 108 9.94 2.14 -14.93
C ALA A 108 10.73 0.88 -15.36
N ALA A 109 10.80 -0.12 -14.48
CA ALA A 109 11.41 -1.42 -14.76
C ALA A 109 10.79 -2.09 -15.99
N ALA A 110 9.46 -2.08 -16.09
CA ALA A 110 8.76 -2.65 -17.25
C ALA A 110 9.12 -1.97 -18.58
N ARG A 111 9.46 -0.67 -18.57
CA ARG A 111 9.92 0.04 -19.78
C ARG A 111 11.33 -0.36 -20.16
N ILE A 112 12.25 -0.44 -19.20
CA ILE A 112 13.64 -0.80 -19.43
C ILE A 112 13.76 -2.26 -19.89
N LEU A 113 13.04 -3.18 -19.25
CA LEU A 113 13.01 -4.60 -19.66
C LEU A 113 12.52 -4.80 -21.09
N ARG A 114 11.56 -3.97 -21.55
CA ARG A 114 11.11 -3.96 -22.95
C ARG A 114 12.17 -3.42 -23.91
N ALA A 115 12.88 -2.36 -23.52
CA ALA A 115 13.95 -1.77 -24.34
C ALA A 115 15.12 -2.76 -24.52
N ILE A 116 15.48 -3.49 -23.46
CA ILE A 116 16.57 -4.48 -23.47
C ILE A 116 16.16 -5.77 -24.22
N GLY A 117 14.87 -5.98 -24.49
CA GLY A 117 14.38 -7.18 -25.17
C GLY A 117 14.50 -8.44 -24.31
N ALA A 118 14.43 -8.30 -22.98
CA ALA A 118 14.52 -9.42 -22.06
C ALA A 118 13.36 -10.41 -22.28
N ASP A 119 13.64 -11.72 -22.16
CA ASP A 119 12.64 -12.77 -22.33
C ASP A 119 11.46 -12.54 -21.38
N PRO A 120 10.21 -12.42 -21.89
CA PRO A 120 9.03 -12.14 -21.07
C PRO A 120 8.65 -13.32 -20.16
N SER A 121 9.34 -14.46 -20.25
CA SER A 121 9.11 -15.67 -19.45
C SER A 121 9.83 -15.67 -18.10
N VAL A 122 10.80 -14.78 -17.88
CA VAL A 122 11.51 -14.68 -16.60
C VAL A 122 10.59 -14.07 -15.54
N ARG A 123 10.28 -14.83 -14.48
CA ARG A 123 9.49 -14.33 -13.35
C ARG A 123 10.38 -13.54 -12.41
N LEU A 124 10.30 -12.21 -12.48
CA LEU A 124 10.95 -11.34 -11.48
C LEU A 124 10.06 -11.18 -10.24
N THR A 125 10.67 -11.24 -9.07
CA THR A 125 10.04 -10.87 -7.80
C THR A 125 9.87 -9.35 -7.70
N ASP A 126 9.05 -8.88 -6.75
CA ASP A 126 8.80 -7.46 -6.57
C ASP A 126 10.08 -6.65 -6.29
N TYR A 127 11.07 -7.22 -5.59
CA TYR A 127 12.34 -6.57 -5.32
C TYR A 127 13.27 -6.56 -6.54
N GLU A 128 13.29 -7.64 -7.30
CA GLU A 128 14.08 -7.72 -8.54
C GLU A 128 13.52 -6.78 -9.62
N LEU A 129 12.20 -6.56 -9.64
CA LEU A 129 11.58 -5.54 -10.48
C LEU A 129 12.03 -4.13 -10.08
N VAL A 130 12.11 -3.82 -8.79
CA VAL A 130 12.61 -2.51 -8.35
C VAL A 130 14.08 -2.35 -8.78
N LEU A 131 14.90 -3.39 -8.61
CA LEU A 131 16.30 -3.35 -9.07
C LEU A 131 16.42 -3.26 -10.60
N ALA A 132 15.48 -3.86 -11.34
CA ALA A 132 15.45 -3.76 -12.79
C ALA A 132 15.19 -2.33 -13.30
N ALA A 133 14.67 -1.43 -12.47
CA ALA A 133 14.54 -0.02 -12.81
C ALA A 133 15.90 0.71 -12.90
N ASP A 134 16.94 0.17 -12.28
CA ASP A 134 18.30 0.73 -12.28
C ASP A 134 19.20 0.13 -13.37
N LEU A 135 18.66 -0.74 -14.22
CA LEU A 135 19.41 -1.32 -15.33
C LEU A 135 19.67 -0.27 -16.43
N VAL A 136 20.92 -0.20 -16.87
CA VAL A 136 21.35 0.69 -17.96
C VAL A 136 21.38 -0.08 -19.27
N ASP A 137 20.73 0.46 -20.30
CA ASP A 137 20.80 -0.08 -21.66
C ASP A 137 22.15 0.25 -22.30
N PRO A 138 22.97 -0.75 -22.69
CA PRO A 138 24.24 -0.50 -23.36
C PRO A 138 24.11 0.21 -24.71
N ALA A 139 22.95 0.13 -25.39
CA ALA A 139 22.73 0.81 -26.67
C ALA A 139 22.56 2.33 -26.52
N GLY A 140 22.21 2.81 -25.32
CA GLY A 140 22.08 4.24 -25.00
C GLY A 140 23.37 4.89 -24.49
N LEU A 141 24.50 4.19 -24.49
CA LEU A 141 25.78 4.72 -24.03
C LEU A 141 26.60 5.25 -25.22
N ASP A 142 26.80 6.57 -25.29
CA ASP A 142 27.55 7.21 -26.37
C ASP A 142 29.08 7.09 -26.23
N ALA A 143 29.58 6.67 -25.07
CA ALA A 143 31.01 6.61 -24.78
C ALA A 143 31.66 5.34 -25.34
N THR A 144 32.75 5.50 -26.08
CA THR A 144 33.54 4.41 -26.66
C THR A 144 34.95 4.35 -26.07
N TRP A 145 35.64 3.22 -26.30
CA TRP A 145 37.04 3.07 -25.88
C TRP A 145 37.99 4.07 -26.55
N ALA A 146 37.61 4.64 -27.69
CA ALA A 146 38.41 5.66 -28.38
C ALA A 146 38.34 7.04 -27.70
N ASP A 147 37.32 7.27 -26.87
CA ASP A 147 37.15 8.52 -26.13
C ASP A 147 38.01 8.57 -24.86
N ILE A 148 38.70 7.46 -24.52
CA ILE A 148 39.55 7.33 -23.33
C ILE A 148 41.02 7.43 -23.76
N GLY A 149 41.65 8.57 -23.49
CA GLY A 149 43.06 8.81 -23.83
C GLY A 149 44.05 8.40 -22.74
N GLY A 150 45.18 7.81 -23.13
CA GLY A 150 46.35 7.60 -22.26
C GLY A 150 46.27 6.40 -21.32
N LEU A 151 45.27 5.53 -21.47
CA LEU A 151 45.06 4.34 -20.64
C LEU A 151 45.03 3.03 -21.46
N ASP A 152 45.70 2.98 -22.62
CA ASP A 152 45.64 1.83 -23.54
C ASP A 152 46.06 0.49 -22.89
N GLU A 153 47.08 0.52 -22.02
CA GLU A 153 47.54 -0.66 -21.28
C GLU A 153 46.46 -1.19 -20.31
N ALA A 154 45.82 -0.29 -19.55
CA ALA A 154 44.72 -0.66 -18.65
C ALA A 154 43.46 -1.11 -19.41
N ILE A 155 43.18 -0.50 -20.58
CA ILE A 155 42.08 -0.93 -21.46
C ILE A 155 42.33 -2.35 -21.97
N ALA A 156 43.56 -2.69 -22.36
CA ALA A 156 43.92 -4.02 -22.81
C ALA A 156 43.71 -5.06 -21.69
N GLU A 157 44.20 -4.78 -20.48
CA GLU A 157 44.01 -5.64 -19.30
C GLU A 157 42.52 -5.86 -18.97
N LEU A 158 41.70 -4.79 -19.00
CA LEU A 158 40.26 -4.87 -18.76
C LEU A 158 39.53 -5.68 -19.83
N ARG A 159 39.95 -5.59 -21.10
CA ARG A 159 39.33 -6.37 -22.20
C ARG A 159 39.55 -7.87 -22.02
N GLU A 160 40.78 -8.26 -21.67
CA GLU A 160 41.13 -9.67 -21.48
C GLU A 160 40.51 -10.26 -20.21
N SER A 161 40.51 -9.49 -19.11
CA SER A 161 40.04 -9.97 -17.82
C SER A 161 38.52 -9.92 -17.64
N VAL A 162 37.85 -8.86 -18.12
CA VAL A 162 36.41 -8.63 -17.87
C VAL A 162 35.56 -8.89 -19.09
N VAL A 163 35.92 -8.32 -20.25
CA VAL A 163 35.07 -8.32 -21.45
C VAL A 163 35.06 -9.69 -22.13
N LEU A 164 36.22 -10.33 -22.24
CA LEU A 164 36.37 -11.62 -22.91
C LEU A 164 35.51 -12.74 -22.28
N PRO A 165 35.56 -13.01 -20.95
CA PRO A 165 34.71 -14.05 -20.35
C PRO A 165 33.22 -13.70 -20.36
N LEU A 166 32.88 -12.42 -20.57
CA LEU A 166 31.51 -11.95 -20.68
C LEU A 166 30.89 -12.25 -22.05
N ARG A 167 31.67 -12.10 -23.12
CA ARG A 167 31.21 -12.31 -24.50
C ARG A 167 31.17 -13.78 -24.92
N HIS A 168 32.02 -14.60 -24.33
CA HIS A 168 32.13 -16.02 -24.66
C HIS A 168 31.97 -16.89 -23.40
N PRO A 169 30.74 -16.98 -22.85
CA PRO A 169 30.48 -17.77 -21.64
C PRO A 169 30.70 -19.28 -21.86
N ASP A 170 30.49 -19.76 -23.08
CA ASP A 170 30.58 -21.18 -23.46
C ASP A 170 32.01 -21.63 -23.78
N TRP A 171 33.00 -20.72 -23.75
CA TRP A 171 34.41 -21.06 -23.89
C TRP A 171 35.00 -21.30 -22.50
N PRO A 172 35.04 -22.56 -22.01
CA PRO A 172 35.87 -22.89 -20.86
C PRO A 172 37.32 -22.75 -21.32
N SER A 173 37.94 -21.62 -21.03
CA SER A 173 39.40 -21.52 -21.07
C SER A 173 39.93 -22.65 -20.19
N ALA A 174 40.62 -23.63 -20.78
CA ALA A 174 41.01 -24.90 -20.19
C ALA A 174 42.00 -24.81 -19.00
N ALA A 175 42.10 -23.67 -18.34
CA ALA A 175 42.88 -23.48 -17.14
C ALA A 175 42.01 -22.78 -16.08
N ALA A 176 42.03 -23.30 -14.86
CA ALA A 176 41.51 -22.64 -13.65
C ALA A 176 42.05 -21.21 -13.41
N CYS A 177 42.95 -20.72 -14.27
CA CYS A 177 43.56 -19.40 -14.22
C CYS A 177 42.64 -18.28 -14.75
N CYS A 178 41.79 -18.53 -15.75
CA CYS A 178 40.96 -17.50 -16.39
C CYS A 178 39.48 -17.59 -15.98
N SER A 179 39.22 -17.76 -14.69
CA SER A 179 37.87 -17.59 -14.16
C SER A 179 37.48 -16.12 -14.18
N ARG A 180 36.21 -15.81 -14.48
CA ARG A 180 35.72 -14.44 -14.53
C ARG A 180 35.97 -13.74 -13.17
N PRO A 181 36.73 -12.64 -13.14
CA PRO A 181 37.06 -11.96 -11.89
C PRO A 181 35.76 -11.45 -11.23
N LYS A 182 35.66 -11.64 -9.91
CA LYS A 182 34.46 -11.22 -9.15
C LYS A 182 34.43 -9.70 -8.89
N VAL A 183 35.60 -9.05 -8.86
CA VAL A 183 35.73 -7.62 -8.58
C VAL A 183 36.91 -7.05 -9.35
N CYS A 184 36.73 -5.85 -9.94
CA CYS A 184 37.81 -5.02 -10.48
C CYS A 184 37.74 -3.67 -9.75
N CYS A 185 38.87 -3.23 -9.17
CA CYS A 185 38.97 -1.96 -8.48
C CYS A 185 39.80 -1.00 -9.33
N CYS A 186 39.18 0.04 -9.88
CA CYS A 186 39.90 1.10 -10.58
C CYS A 186 40.35 2.14 -9.55
N THR A 187 41.65 2.24 -9.28
CA THR A 187 42.20 3.30 -8.43
C THR A 187 42.74 4.43 -9.29
N GLY A 188 42.44 5.67 -8.91
CA GLY A 188 42.89 6.86 -9.64
C GLY A 188 42.95 8.08 -8.73
N ARG A 189 43.88 9.00 -9.01
CA ARG A 189 43.92 10.32 -8.38
C ARG A 189 42.95 11.22 -9.14
N LEU A 190 41.97 11.82 -8.47
CA LEU A 190 41.04 12.77 -9.08
C LEU A 190 41.84 13.93 -9.72
N ALA A 191 41.89 13.95 -11.06
CA ALA A 191 42.35 15.12 -11.78
C ALA A 191 41.29 16.21 -11.58
N ALA A 192 41.63 17.26 -10.84
CA ALA A 192 40.74 18.40 -10.65
C ALA A 192 40.47 19.05 -12.02
N ALA A 193 39.27 18.86 -12.53
CA ALA A 193 38.80 19.51 -13.75
C ALA A 193 38.76 21.02 -13.49
N ARG A 194 39.77 21.74 -13.99
CA ARG A 194 39.78 23.19 -14.03
C ARG A 194 38.81 23.62 -15.11
N LEU A 195 37.58 23.93 -14.71
CA LEU A 195 36.60 24.64 -15.52
C LEU A 195 37.24 25.93 -16.05
N SER A 196 37.39 26.03 -17.38
CA SER A 196 37.80 27.23 -18.12
C SER A 196 36.62 27.78 -18.89
#